data_AF-A0A942M0P5-F1
#
_entry.id   AF-A0A942M0P5-F1
#
_cell.length_a   1.000
_cell.length_b   1.000
_cell.length_c   1.000
_cell.angle_alpha   90.00
_cell.angle_beta   90.00
_cell.angle_gamma   90.00
#
_symmetry.space_group_name_H-M   'P 1'
#
loop_
_entity.id
_entity.type
_entity.pdbx_description
1 polymer ?
#
loop_
_entity_poly.entity_id
_entity_poly.type
_entity_poly.pdbx_seq_one_letter_code
_entity_poly.pdbx_strand_id
1 'polypeptide(L)' 'MAKTMLEFEKPIAELEAKLEEMKKMSDSLDIADEIVRIEDKVKQLKESVYK' A
#
# COMPACT_ATOMS: atom_id res chain seq x y z
N MET A 1 6.39 12.14 18.39
CA MET A 1 6.76 10.72 18.61
C MET A 1 7.38 10.22 17.32
N ALA A 2 8.67 9.86 17.35
CA ALA A 2 9.34 9.36 16.15
C ALA A 2 8.71 8.01 15.80
N LYS A 3 8.04 7.92 14.65
CA LYS A 3 7.62 6.65 14.07
C LYS A 3 8.91 5.94 13.65
N THR A 4 9.46 5.11 14.52
CA THR A 4 10.56 4.22 14.18
C THR A 4 10.01 3.25 13.13
N MET A 5 10.21 3.58 11.85
CA MET A 5 9.89 2.66 10.76
C MET A 5 10.80 1.45 10.92
N LEU A 6 10.19 0.33 11.26
CA LEU A 6 10.92 -0.92 11.38
C LEU A 6 11.27 -1.40 9.97
N GLU A 7 12.40 -2.08 9.80
CA GLU A 7 12.85 -2.48 8.45
C GLU A 7 11.84 -3.37 7.72
N PHE A 8 11.02 -4.10 8.48
CA PHE A 8 9.90 -4.89 7.98
C PHE A 8 8.70 -4.05 7.50
N GLU A 9 8.59 -2.78 7.88
CA GLU A 9 7.57 -1.83 7.42
C GLU A 9 7.96 -1.10 6.12
N LYS A 10 9.25 -1.08 5.74
CA LYS A 10 9.72 -0.51 4.46
C LYS A 10 8.98 -1.07 3.23
N PRO A 11 8.88 -2.40 3.02
CA PRO A 11 8.20 -2.94 1.84
C PRO A 11 6.72 -2.56 1.78
N ILE A 12 6.07 -2.42 2.94
CA ILE A 12 4.68 -1.96 3.03
C ILE A 12 4.59 -0.48 2.66
N ALA A 13 5.49 0.36 3.16
CA ALA A 13 5.50 1.79 2.86
C ALA A 13 5.77 2.06 1.36
N GLU A 14 6.64 1.28 0.73
CA GLU A 14 6.86 1.35 -0.73
C GLU A 14 5.62 0.92 -1.53
N LEU A 15 4.93 -0.13 -1.07
CA LEU A 15 3.67 -0.57 -1.69
C LEU A 15 2.55 0.47 -1.55
N GLU A 16 2.42 1.10 -0.38
CA GLU A 16 1.47 2.21 -0.16
C GLU A 16 1.79 3.42 -1.04
N ALA A 17 3.08 3.78 -1.18
CA ALA A 17 3.49 4.85 -2.08
C ALA A 17 3.16 4.57 -3.55
N LYS A 18 3.37 3.33 -4.00
CA LYS A 18 2.96 2.88 -5.35
C LYS A 18 1.44 2.90 -5.54
N LEU A 19 0.69 2.51 -4.51
CA LEU A 19 -0.78 2.58 -4.51
C LEU A 19 -1.29 4.01 -4.64
N GLU A 20 -0.67 4.96 -3.92
CA GLU A 20 -0.99 6.39 -4.02
C GLU A 20 -0.69 6.95 -5.41
N GLU A 21 0.43 6.55 -6.03
CA GLU A 21 0.72 6.90 -7.43
C GLU A 21 -0.31 6.32 -8.39
N MET A 22 -0.71 5.05 -8.21
CA MET A 22 -1.76 4.43 -9.02
C MET A 22 -3.12 5.12 -8.81
N LYS A 23 -3.49 5.51 -7.58
CA LYS A 23 -4.69 6.30 -7.28
C LYS A 23 -4.69 7.65 -7.97
N LYS A 24 -3.55 8.35 -8.04
CA LYS A 24 -3.44 9.59 -8.81
C LYS A 24 -3.64 9.41 -10.30
N MET A 25 -3.35 8.22 -10.83
CA MET A 25 -3.55 7.89 -12.24
C MET A 25 -4.95 7.31 -12.52
N SER A 26 -5.66 6.83 -11.50
CA SER A 26 -6.97 6.17 -11.64
C SER A 26 -8.12 7.10 -12.00
N ASP A 27 -7.98 8.42 -11.83
CA ASP A 27 -8.99 9.35 -12.32
C ASP A 27 -9.10 9.36 -13.86
N SER A 28 -8.11 8.78 -14.55
CA SER A 28 -8.03 8.75 -16.02
C SER A 28 -8.03 7.34 -16.62
N LEU A 29 -7.82 6.32 -15.80
CA LEU A 29 -7.79 4.91 -16.17
C LEU A 29 -8.76 4.22 -15.21
N ASP A 30 -9.73 3.44 -15.70
CA ASP A 30 -10.72 2.68 -14.90
C ASP A 30 -10.06 1.54 -14.06
N ILE A 31 -9.01 1.86 -13.30
CA ILE A 31 -8.17 0.95 -12.52
C ILE A 31 -8.55 0.97 -11.03
N ALA A 32 -9.68 1.60 -10.67
CA ALA A 32 -10.17 1.67 -9.30
C ALA A 32 -10.33 0.27 -8.66
N ASP A 33 -10.84 -0.70 -9.42
CA ASP A 33 -10.99 -2.09 -8.96
C ASP A 33 -9.65 -2.80 -8.76
N GLU A 34 -8.63 -2.50 -9.57
CA GLU A 34 -7.29 -3.06 -9.39
C GLU A 34 -6.61 -2.46 -8.16
N ILE A 35 -6.79 -1.16 -7.93
CA ILE A 35 -6.28 -0.47 -6.74
C ILE A 35 -6.84 -1.13 -5.49
N VAL A 36 -8.16 -1.36 -5.42
CA VAL A 36 -8.79 -2.03 -4.27
C VAL A 36 -8.18 -3.41 -4.01
N ARG A 37 -7.90 -4.20 -5.06
CA ARG A 37 -7.25 -5.52 -4.90
C ARG A 37 -5.82 -5.41 -4.38
N ILE A 38 -5.06 -4.41 -4.82
CA ILE A 38 -3.69 -4.19 -4.36
C ILE A 38 -3.69 -3.67 -2.92
N GLU A 39 -4.61 -2.78 -2.57
CA GLU A 39 -4.80 -2.23 -1.22
C GLU A 39 -5.12 -3.34 -0.20
N ASP A 40 -5.98 -4.29 -0.59
CA ASP A 40 -6.33 -5.44 0.26
C ASP A 40 -5.15 -6.40 0.45
N LYS A 41 -4.33 -6.63 -0.59
CA LYS A 41 -3.08 -7.38 -0.47
C LYS A 41 -2.08 -6.72 0.46
N VAL A 42 -1.93 -5.39 0.39
CA VAL A 42 -1.04 -4.63 1.27
C VAL A 42 -1.51 -4.71 2.71
N LYS A 43 -2.83 -4.65 2.94
CA LYS A 43 -3.44 -4.82 4.26
C LYS A 43 -3.16 -6.21 4.84
N GLN A 44 -3.32 -7.27 4.04
CA GLN A 44 -2.97 -8.63 4.45
C GLN A 44 -1.48 -8.78 4.76
N LEU A 45 -0.60 -8.15 3.96
CA LEU A 45 0.84 -8.15 4.20
C LEU A 45 1.16 -7.44 5.53
N LYS A 46 0.53 -6.31 5.81
CA LYS A 46 0.60 -5.59 7.09
C LYS A 46 0.22 -6.50 8.25
N GLU A 47 -0.95 -7.13 8.17
CA GLU A 47 -1.42 -8.05 9.21
C GLU A 47 -0.45 -9.21 9.42
N SER A 48 0.18 -9.73 8.37
CA SER A 48 1.20 -10.77 8.49
C SER A 48 2.52 -10.28 9.08
N VAL A 49 2.87 -9.00 8.94
CA VAL A 49 4.12 -8.41 9.43
C VAL A 49 4.01 -7.98 10.90
N TYR A 50 2.83 -7.54 11.34
CA TYR A 50 2.59 -7.11 12.73
C TYR A 50 2.09 -8.21 13.66
N LYS A 51 1.82 -9.41 13.14
CA LYS A 51 1.37 -10.58 13.92
C LYS A 51 2.55 -11.44 14.36
#